data_AF-A0A445DJ75-F1
#
_entry.id   AF-A0A445DJ75-F1
#
_cell.length_a   1.000
_cell.length_b   1.000
_cell.length_c   1.000
_cell.angle_alpha   90.00
_cell.angle_beta   90.00
_cell.angle_gamma   90.00
#
_symmetry.space_group_name_H-M   'P 1'
#
loop_
_entity.id
_entity.type
_entity.pdbx_description
1 polymer ?
#
loop_
_entity_poly.entity_id
_entity_poly.type
_entity_poly.pdbx_seq_one_letter_code
_entity_poly.pdbx_strand_id
1 'polypeptide(L)' 'MSSSDNTNAIAECTKQLRRHEVAIAELNNLPSSSAVYQRNCNLYFRTTIQKATTTEQTS' A
#
# COMPACT_ATOMS: atom_id res chain seq x y z
N MET A 1 21.37 -7.25 -19.65
CA MET A 1 20.64 -6.37 -18.71
C MET A 1 21.68 -5.54 -18.00
N SER A 2 21.59 -4.21 -18.12
CA SER A 2 22.64 -3.27 -17.70
C SER A 2 22.58 -3.03 -16.19
N SER A 3 23.70 -2.72 -15.52
CA SER A 3 23.73 -2.39 -14.08
C SER A 3 22.80 -1.23 -13.71
N SER A 4 22.50 -0.34 -14.66
CA SER A 4 21.56 0.77 -14.52
C SER A 4 20.09 0.32 -14.44
N ASP A 5 19.73 -0.84 -15.01
CA ASP A 5 18.38 -1.39 -14.91
C ASP A 5 18.10 -1.90 -13.48
N ASN A 6 19.13 -2.46 -12.84
CA ASN A 6 19.06 -2.96 -11.47
C ASN A 6 18.91 -1.82 -10.43
N THR A 7 19.63 -0.71 -10.61
CA THR A 7 19.50 0.45 -9.70
C THR A 7 18.10 1.07 -9.75
N ASN A 8 17.49 1.11 -10.94
CA ASN A 8 16.12 1.62 -11.10
C ASN A 8 15.09 0.67 -10.46
N ALA A 9 15.26 -0.64 -10.61
CA ALA A 9 14.39 -1.63 -9.97
C ALA A 9 14.45 -1.53 -8.43
N ILE A 10 15.65 -1.35 -7.86
CA ILE A 10 15.84 -1.16 -6.41
C ILE A 10 15.17 0.15 -5.93
N ALA A 11 15.31 1.23 -6.70
CA ALA A 11 14.69 2.51 -6.37
C ALA A 11 13.16 2.44 -6.40
N GLU A 12 12.56 1.81 -7.41
CA GLU A 12 11.11 1.62 -7.48
C GLU A 12 10.59 0.67 -6.38
N CYS A 13 11.31 -0.41 -6.06
CA CYS A 13 10.99 -1.27 -4.93
C CYS A 13 11.00 -0.50 -3.59
N THR A 14 12.05 0.27 -3.33
CA THR A 14 12.17 1.09 -2.11
C THR A 14 11.05 2.13 -2.01
N LYS A 15 10.61 2.67 -3.15
CA LYS A 15 9.51 3.63 -3.23
C LYS A 15 8.17 2.96 -2.99
N GLN A 16 7.96 1.74 -3.47
CA GLN A 16 6.77 0.94 -3.16
C GLN A 16 6.71 0.61 -1.66
N LEU A 17 7.83 0.14 -1.08
CA LEU A 17 7.90 -0.18 0.34
C LEU A 17 7.52 1.02 1.23
N ARG A 18 8.09 2.20 0.95
CA ARG A 18 7.73 3.44 1.66
C ARG A 18 6.26 3.82 1.51
N ARG A 19 5.63 3.56 0.36
CA ARG A 19 4.20 3.81 0.16
C ARG A 19 3.35 2.88 1.03
N HIS A 20 3.69 1.60 1.12
CA HIS A 20 3.02 0.64 1.99
C HIS A 20 3.15 1.03 3.46
N GLU A 21 4.35 1.43 3.91
CA GLU A 21 4.56 1.91 5.29
C GLU A 21 3.69 3.13 5.63
N VAL A 22 3.63 4.11 4.72
CA VAL A 22 2.80 5.31 4.90
C VAL A 22 1.31 4.92 4.92
N ALA A 23 0.86 4.06 4.02
CA ALA A 23 -0.53 3.61 3.99
C ALA A 23 -0.94 2.90 5.29
N ILE A 24 -0.08 2.04 5.84
CA ILE A 24 -0.30 1.37 7.13
C ILE A 24 -0.38 2.39 8.27
N ALA A 25 0.51 3.37 8.30
CA ALA A 25 0.49 4.42 9.33
C ALA A 25 -0.79 5.28 9.25
N GLU A 26 -1.23 5.64 8.05
CA GLU A 26 -2.47 6.37 7.81
C GLU A 26 -3.69 5.53 8.24
N LEU A 27 -3.74 4.25 7.87
CA LEU A 27 -4.82 3.33 8.26
C LEU A 27 -4.92 3.17 9.78
N ASN A 28 -3.79 3.04 10.47
CA ASN A 28 -3.74 2.93 11.93
C ASN A 28 -4.17 4.20 12.65
N ASN A 29 -4.05 5.37 12.01
CA ASN A 29 -4.48 6.64 12.57
C ASN A 29 -5.98 6.93 12.34
N LEU A 30 -6.67 6.10 11.56
CA LEU A 30 -8.12 6.24 11.35
C LEU A 30 -8.91 5.60 12.51
N PRO A 31 -10.06 6.18 12.90
CA PRO A 31 -10.98 5.53 13.82
C PRO A 31 -11.43 4.17 13.28
N SER A 32 -11.49 3.14 14.15
CA SER A 32 -11.82 1.76 13.76
C SER A 32 -13.18 1.60 13.05
N SER A 33 -14.13 2.52 13.30
CA SER A 33 -15.45 2.55 12.66
C SER A 33 -15.47 3.24 11.29
N SER A 34 -14.36 3.82 10.85
CA SER A 34 -14.29 4.55 9.58
C SER A 34 -14.44 3.59 8.40
N ALA A 35 -15.22 4.01 7.41
CA ALA A 35 -15.29 3.28 6.14
C ALA A 35 -14.02 3.54 5.33
N VAL A 36 -13.32 2.46 4.98
CA VAL A 36 -12.16 2.50 4.07
C VAL A 36 -12.51 1.78 2.77
N TYR A 37 -11.87 2.19 1.69
CA TYR A 37 -12.13 1.69 0.35
C TYR A 37 -10.83 1.30 -0.32
N GLN A 38 -10.80 0.10 -0.88
CA GLN A 38 -9.70 -0.36 -1.70
C GLN A 38 -10.04 -0.15 -3.16
N ARG A 39 -9.16 0.51 -3.90
CA ARG A 39 -9.29 0.68 -5.35
C ARG A 39 -8.74 -0.55 -6.07
N ASN A 40 -9.54 -1.12 -6.95
CA ASN A 40 -9.11 -2.13 -7.92
C ASN A 40 -9.55 -1.68 -9.31
N CYS A 41 -8.58 -1.33 -10.16
CA CYS A 41 -8.80 -0.65 -11.44
C CYS A 41 -9.65 0.62 -11.26
N ASN A 42 -10.87 0.63 -11.80
CA ASN A 42 -11.81 1.76 -11.75
C ASN A 42 -12.90 1.59 -10.69
N LEU A 43 -12.84 0.51 -9.90
CA LEU A 43 -13.83 0.18 -8.89
C LEU A 43 -13.26 0.37 -7.48
N TYR A 44 -14.11 0.81 -6.56
CA TYR A 44 -13.79 0.97 -5.15
C TYR A 44 -14.61 -0.03 -4.35
N PHE A 45 -13.93 -0.89 -3.60
CA PHE A 45 -14.55 -1.90 -2.75
C PHE A 45 -14.46 -1.48 -1.30
N ARG A 46 -15.60 -1.39 -0.62
CA ARG A 46 -15.62 -1.11 0.82
C ARG A 46 -14.91 -2.26 1.55
N THR A 47 -14.00 -1.91 2.44
CA THR A 47 -13.23 -2.85 3.27
C THR A 47 -13.19 -2.35 4.71
N THR A 48 -12.50 -3.09 5.59
CA THR A 48 -12.24 -2.69 6.98
C THR A 48 -10.80 -2.25 7.12
N ILE A 49 -10.50 -1.42 8.12
CA ILE A 49 -9.12 -0.98 8.42
C ILE A 49 -8.21 -2.19 8.64
N GLN A 50 -8.69 -3.21 9.35
CA GLN A 50 -7.93 -4.45 9.57
C GLN A 50 -7.60 -5.15 8.25
N LYS A 51 -8.58 -5.35 7.36
CA LYS A 51 -8.37 -6.02 6.08
C LYS A 51 -7.49 -5.20 5.14
N ALA A 52 -7.66 -3.88 5.12
CA ALA A 52 -6.78 -2.97 4.38
C ALA A 52 -5.33 -3.07 4.88
N THR A 53 -5.13 -3.05 6.20
CA THR A 53 -3.78 -3.14 6.82
C THR A 53 -3.11 -4.47 6.50
N THR A 54 -3.83 -5.59 6.62
CA THR A 54 -3.29 -6.91 6.23
C THR A 54 -2.92 -6.95 4.75
N THR A 55 -3.72 -6.32 3.88
CA THR A 55 -3.42 -6.29 2.44
C THR A 55 -2.14 -5.51 2.15
N GLU A 56 -1.96 -4.34 2.78
CA GLU A 56 -0.74 -3.53 2.63
C GLU A 56 0.51 -4.21 3.23
N GLN A 57 0.35 -5.09 4.21
CA GLN A 57 1.46 -5.86 4.80
C GLN A 57 1.91 -7.06 3.96
N THR A 58 1.02 -7.59 3.11
CA THR A 58 1.28 -8.79 2.30
C THR A 58 1.50 -8.52 0.81
N SER A 59 1.28 -7.27 0.36
CA SER A 59 1.46 -6.85 -1.03
C SER A 59 2.93 -6.54 -1.35
#